data_AF-V4TWG1-F1
#
_entry.id   AF-V4TWG1-F1
#
_cell.length_a   1.000
_cell.length_b   1.000
_cell.length_c   1.000
_cell.angle_alpha   90.00
_cell.angle_beta   90.00
_cell.angle_gamma   90.00
#
_symmetry.space_group_name_H-M   'P 1'
#
loop_
_entity.id
_entity.type
_entity.pdbx_description
1 polymer ?
#
loop_
_entity_poly.entity_id
_entity_poly.type
_entity_poly.pdbx_seq_one_letter_code
_entity_poly.pdbx_strand_id
1 'polypeptide(L)'
;NSGRRKRVKGNEKEEEKSKEVVHVRARRGQATDSHSLAERVRRGKINERLRCLQDIVPGCYKTMGMTMMLDEIINYVQSLQNQVEFLSMKLTAASTFYDFNSESDAVETMQKAKAYEAKEMERLMKEGNFACSSSSSFLTITRPL
;
A
#
# COMPACT_ATOMS: atom_id res chain seq x y z
N ASN A 1 24.76 60.47 8.56
CA ASN A 1 24.82 61.04 7.20
C ASN A 1 23.84 60.25 6.32
N SER A 2 22.88 60.95 5.70
CA SER A 2 21.93 60.58 4.61
C SER A 2 21.14 59.24 4.66
N GLY A 3 19.85 59.15 4.31
CA GLY A 3 19.02 60.07 3.54
C GLY A 3 17.52 59.76 3.63
N ARG A 4 16.79 60.81 3.98
CA ARG A 4 15.35 61.03 3.92
C ARG A 4 14.87 61.03 2.46
N ARG A 5 13.95 60.13 2.08
CA ARG A 5 13.24 60.23 0.80
C ARG A 5 11.86 60.86 0.99
N LYS A 6 11.76 62.10 0.50
CA LYS A 6 10.59 62.96 0.42
C LYS A 6 9.77 62.58 -0.82
N ARG A 7 8.47 62.32 -0.69
CA ARG A 7 7.52 62.37 -1.81
C ARG A 7 6.40 63.33 -1.42
N VAL A 8 6.25 64.40 -2.22
CA VAL A 8 5.22 65.43 -2.13
C VAL A 8 4.55 65.55 -3.49
N LYS A 9 3.21 65.42 -3.51
CA LYS A 9 2.21 66.07 -4.40
C LYS A 9 0.84 65.50 -3.97
N GLY A 10 -0.11 66.20 -3.34
CA GLY A 10 -0.85 67.43 -3.74
C GLY A 10 -1.95 67.02 -4.74
N ASN A 11 -3.26 67.29 -4.64
CA ASN A 11 -4.18 68.14 -3.84
C ASN A 11 -5.61 67.65 -4.30
N GLU A 12 -6.70 67.52 -3.53
CA GLU A 12 -7.70 68.57 -3.20
C GLU A 12 -8.95 67.96 -2.51
N LYS A 13 -9.34 68.57 -1.38
CA LYS A 13 -10.67 68.78 -0.78
C LYS A 13 -11.79 67.72 -0.89
N GLU A 14 -12.14 67.15 0.26
CA GLU A 14 -13.53 67.05 0.74
C GLU A 14 -13.53 67.18 2.27
N GLU A 15 -14.37 68.07 2.79
CA GLU A 15 -14.55 68.31 4.23
C GLU A 15 -15.24 67.09 4.88
N GLU A 16 -14.47 66.24 5.55
CA GLU A 16 -15.05 65.30 6.52
C GLU A 16 -14.41 65.53 7.89
N LYS A 17 -15.25 66.00 8.81
CA LYS A 17 -15.07 66.12 10.26
C LYS A 17 -13.95 65.19 10.76
N SER A 18 -12.83 65.77 11.14
CA SER A 18 -11.66 65.07 11.68
C SER A 18 -12.06 64.27 12.92
N LYS A 19 -12.48 63.02 12.71
CA LYS A 19 -12.50 61.99 13.74
C LYS A 19 -11.04 61.85 14.12
N GLU A 20 -10.68 62.30 15.32
CA GLU A 20 -9.39 62.07 15.93
C GLU A 20 -9.10 60.57 15.86
N VAL A 21 -8.34 60.15 14.85
CA VAL A 21 -7.99 58.74 14.67
C VAL A 21 -6.90 58.47 15.67
N VAL A 22 -7.32 58.17 16.90
CA VAL A 22 -6.43 57.59 17.89
C VAL A 22 -5.99 56.26 17.31
N HIS A 23 -4.74 56.18 16.86
CA HIS A 23 -4.12 54.93 16.44
C HIS A 23 -3.84 54.06 17.67
N VAL A 24 -4.91 53.57 18.29
CA VAL A 24 -4.82 52.49 19.27
C VAL A 24 -4.58 51.21 18.48
N ARG A 25 -3.64 50.38 18.93
CA ARG A 25 -3.49 49.01 18.42
C ARG A 25 -4.86 48.33 18.45
N ALA A 26 -5.38 47.93 17.29
CA ALA A 26 -6.62 47.17 17.20
C ALA A 26 -6.54 45.96 18.15
N ARG A 27 -7.61 45.69 18.91
CA ARG A 27 -7.64 44.55 19.84
C ARG A 27 -7.43 43.26 19.05
N ARG A 28 -6.81 42.25 19.69
CA ARG A 28 -6.60 40.92 19.09
C ARG A 28 -7.94 40.39 18.57
N GLY A 29 -8.08 40.23 17.25
CA GLY A 29 -9.34 39.79 16.64
C GLY A 29 -10.07 40.83 15.78
N GLN A 30 -9.73 42.12 15.88
CA GLN A 30 -10.46 43.21 15.22
C GLN A 30 -10.00 43.52 13.80
N ALA A 31 -9.14 42.69 13.21
CA ALA A 31 -8.80 42.85 11.80
C ALA A 31 -10.03 42.52 10.95
N THR A 32 -10.64 43.54 10.35
CA THR A 32 -11.81 43.45 9.46
C THR A 32 -11.43 43.33 7.98
N ASP A 33 -10.14 43.46 7.66
CA ASP A 33 -9.63 43.29 6.31
C ASP A 33 -9.76 41.84 5.82
N SER A 34 -10.11 41.68 4.55
CA SER A 34 -10.43 40.37 3.94
C SER A 34 -9.24 39.40 4.00
N HIS A 35 -8.02 39.89 3.82
CA HIS A 35 -6.80 39.08 3.87
C HIS A 35 -6.58 38.52 5.29
N SER A 36 -6.77 39.35 6.31
CA SER A 36 -6.64 38.94 7.71
C SER A 36 -7.69 37.90 8.13
N LEU A 37 -8.92 38.01 7.61
CA LEU A 37 -9.98 37.04 7.86
C LEU A 37 -9.66 35.69 7.19
N ALA A 38 -9.24 35.72 5.92
CA ALA A 38 -8.85 34.52 5.19
C ALA A 38 -7.73 33.75 5.88
N GLU A 39 -6.69 34.46 6.34
CA GLU A 39 -5.57 33.81 7.04
C GLU A 39 -5.99 33.19 8.37
N ARG A 40 -6.92 33.81 9.11
CA ARG A 40 -7.48 33.22 10.34
C ARG A 40 -8.19 31.90 10.04
N VAL A 41 -9.01 31.86 9.00
CA VAL A 41 -9.73 30.65 8.58
C VAL A 41 -8.73 29.56 8.18
N ARG A 42 -7.67 29.91 7.42
CA ARG A 42 -6.62 28.97 7.04
C ARG A 42 -5.94 28.33 8.26
N ARG A 43 -5.56 29.15 9.26
CA ARG A 43 -4.96 28.66 10.52
C ARG A 43 -5.94 27.81 11.33
N GLY A 44 -7.22 28.17 11.35
CA GLY A 44 -8.27 27.37 11.97
C GLY A 44 -8.34 25.97 11.38
N LYS A 45 -8.39 25.85 10.05
CA LYS A 45 -8.43 24.57 9.33
C LYS A 45 -7.18 23.71 9.57
N ILE A 46 -6.00 24.33 9.63
CA ILE A 46 -4.75 23.62 9.98
C ILE A 46 -4.84 23.06 11.40
N ASN A 47 -5.27 23.87 12.36
CA ASN A 47 -5.37 23.46 13.76
C ASN A 47 -6.42 22.37 13.98
N GLU A 48 -7.53 22.43 13.25
CA GLU A 48 -8.56 21.39 13.28
C GLU A 48 -7.98 20.04 12.80
N ARG A 49 -7.30 20.04 11.64
CA ARG A 49 -6.63 18.83 11.13
C ARG A 49 -5.57 18.30 12.09
N LEU A 50 -4.80 19.18 12.73
CA LEU A 50 -3.82 18.78 13.75
C LEU A 50 -4.48 18.09 14.96
N ARG A 51 -5.65 18.56 15.40
CA ARG A 51 -6.41 17.87 16.47
C ARG A 51 -6.93 16.52 16.02
N CYS A 52 -7.50 16.43 14.83
CA CYS A 52 -7.95 15.13 14.30
C CYS A 52 -6.80 14.12 14.24
N LEU A 53 -5.60 14.56 13.86
CA LEU A 53 -4.40 13.70 13.88
C LEU A 53 -4.04 13.29 15.31
N GLN A 54 -4.07 14.20 16.29
CA GLN A 54 -3.82 13.86 17.70
C GLN A 54 -4.77 12.78 18.22
N ASP A 55 -6.04 12.82 17.82
CA ASP A 55 -7.06 11.89 18.33
C ASP A 55 -6.89 10.46 17.81
N ILE A 56 -6.27 10.29 16.63
CA ILE A 56 -6.09 8.97 15.99
C ILE A 56 -4.68 8.38 16.16
N VAL A 57 -3.68 9.22 16.44
CA VAL A 57 -2.29 8.78 16.55
C VAL A 57 -1.97 8.41 18.01
N PRO A 58 -1.59 7.15 18.28
CA PRO A 58 -1.20 6.73 19.62
C PRO A 58 0.06 7.48 20.06
N GLY A 59 0.17 7.78 21.36
CA GLY A 59 1.33 8.51 21.90
C GLY A 59 1.31 10.02 21.66
N CYS A 60 0.27 10.55 21.00
CA CYS A 60 0.14 11.99 20.78
C CYS A 60 -0.64 12.68 21.91
N TYR A 61 0.02 13.57 22.66
CA TYR A 61 -0.59 14.28 23.80
C TYR A 61 -1.03 15.71 23.45
N LYS A 62 -2.09 16.21 24.09
CA LYS A 62 -2.65 17.56 23.87
C LYS A 62 -1.66 18.71 24.14
N THR A 63 -0.71 18.50 25.05
CA THR A 63 0.31 19.49 25.44
C THR A 63 1.62 19.33 24.67
N MET A 64 1.70 18.37 23.73
CA MET A 64 2.91 18.12 22.96
C MET A 64 3.18 19.26 21.97
N GLY A 65 4.45 19.60 21.79
CA GLY A 65 4.88 20.56 20.77
C GLY A 65 4.57 20.05 19.36
N MET A 66 4.28 20.97 18.44
CA MET A 66 3.91 20.63 17.05
C MET A 66 4.96 19.78 16.35
N THR A 67 6.25 20.05 16.56
CA THR A 67 7.35 19.27 15.95
C THR A 67 7.28 17.81 16.37
N MET A 68 7.27 17.55 17.68
CA MET A 68 7.24 16.17 18.20
C MET A 68 5.96 15.44 17.79
N MET A 69 4.82 16.15 17.75
CA MET A 69 3.56 15.61 17.25
C MET A 69 3.65 15.14 15.81
N LEU A 70 4.29 15.91 14.94
CA LEU A 70 4.50 15.51 13.56
C LEU A 70 5.45 14.30 13.46
N ASP A 71 6.47 14.23 14.32
CA ASP A 71 7.37 13.07 14.37
C ASP A 71 6.61 11.78 14.75
N GLU A 72 5.77 11.82 15.80
CA GLU A 72 4.95 10.67 16.20
C GLU A 72 3.94 10.27 15.11
N ILE A 73 3.34 11.25 14.41
CA ILE A 73 2.44 10.99 13.29
C ILE A 73 3.19 10.25 12.16
N ILE A 74 4.39 10.69 11.80
CA ILE A 74 5.21 10.04 10.78
C ILE A 74 5.55 8.61 11.20
N ASN A 75 5.98 8.42 12.44
CA ASN A 75 6.31 7.10 12.99
C ASN A 75 5.13 6.14 12.94
N TYR A 76 3.92 6.63 13.27
CA TYR A 76 2.72 5.81 13.24
C TYR A 76 2.34 5.42 11.80
N VAL A 77 2.43 6.35 10.84
CA VAL A 77 2.17 6.04 9.42
C VAL A 77 3.14 4.99 8.90
N GLN A 78 4.44 5.13 9.19
CA GLN A 78 5.46 4.14 8.79
C GLN A 78 5.19 2.77 9.42
N SER A 79 4.82 2.74 10.70
CA SER A 79 4.48 1.51 11.40
C SER A 79 3.27 0.81 10.80
N LEU A 80 2.25 1.57 10.36
CA LEU A 80 1.09 1.02 9.66
C LEU A 80 1.47 0.47 8.28
N GLN A 81 2.31 1.17 7.51
CA GLN A 81 2.81 0.68 6.22
C GLN A 81 3.55 -0.66 6.38
N ASN A 82 4.44 -0.76 7.36
CA ASN A 82 5.18 -1.98 7.65
C ASN A 82 4.25 -3.14 8.05
N GLN A 83 3.20 -2.86 8.85
CA GLN A 83 2.20 -3.87 9.20
C GLN A 83 1.44 -4.38 7.98
N VAL A 84 1.04 -3.50 7.06
CA VAL A 84 0.35 -3.87 5.82
C VAL A 84 1.26 -4.71 4.92
N GLU A 85 2.52 -4.33 4.76
CA GLU A 85 3.49 -5.09 3.97
C GLU A 85 3.71 -6.48 4.56
N PHE A 86 3.93 -6.57 5.88
CA PHE A 86 4.12 -7.84 6.58
C PHE A 86 2.90 -8.77 6.43
N LEU A 87 1.69 -8.24 6.61
CA LEU A 87 0.47 -9.03 6.43
C LEU A 87 0.29 -9.48 4.98
N SER A 88 0.61 -8.62 4.03
CA SER A 88 0.56 -8.95 2.60
C SER A 88 1.52 -10.09 2.26
N MET A 89 2.76 -10.03 2.77
CA MET A 89 3.75 -11.10 2.60
C MET A 89 3.29 -12.41 3.24
N LYS A 90 2.73 -12.35 4.46
CA LYS A 90 2.17 -13.55 5.12
C LYS A 90 1.02 -14.16 4.33
N LEU A 91 0.14 -13.34 3.77
CA LEU A 91 -0.99 -13.80 2.97
C LEU A 91 -0.50 -14.45 1.68
N THR A 92 0.48 -13.87 1.00
CA THR A 92 1.11 -14.48 -0.19
C THR A 92 1.74 -15.83 0.17
N ALA A 93 2.57 -15.89 1.21
CA ALA A 93 3.20 -17.14 1.64
C ALA A 93 2.17 -18.22 1.99
N ALA A 94 1.10 -17.85 2.70
CA ALA A 94 0.00 -18.76 3.00
C ALA A 94 -0.73 -19.23 1.72
N SER A 95 -1.04 -18.31 0.82
CA SER A 95 -1.74 -18.62 -0.44
C SER A 95 -0.92 -19.55 -1.33
N THR A 96 0.38 -19.29 -1.48
CA THR A 96 1.31 -20.14 -2.21
C THR A 96 1.39 -21.53 -1.60
N PHE A 97 1.39 -21.65 -0.26
CA PHE A 97 1.38 -22.96 0.40
C PHE A 97 0.12 -23.78 0.05
N TYR A 98 -1.07 -23.15 0.04
CA TYR A 98 -2.30 -23.84 -0.37
C TYR A 98 -2.32 -24.22 -1.86
N ASP A 99 -1.75 -23.38 -2.72
CA ASP A 99 -1.64 -23.65 -4.16
C ASP A 99 -0.76 -24.89 -4.44
N PHE A 100 0.42 -24.95 -3.82
CA PHE A 100 1.35 -26.09 -3.91
C PHE A 100 0.74 -27.39 -3.37
N ASN A 101 -0.01 -27.33 -2.27
CA ASN A 101 -0.65 -28.53 -1.71
C ASN A 101 -1.73 -29.07 -2.68
N SER A 102 -2.46 -28.17 -3.36
CA SER A 102 -3.46 -28.57 -4.36
C SER A 102 -2.84 -29.20 -5.61
N GLU A 103 -1.70 -28.69 -6.06
CA GLU A 103 -0.96 -29.24 -7.21
C GLU A 103 -0.35 -30.61 -6.85
N SER A 104 0.17 -30.76 -5.64
CA SER A 104 0.69 -32.03 -5.14
C SER A 104 -0.38 -33.13 -5.11
N ASP A 105 -1.57 -32.82 -4.58
CA ASP A 105 -2.70 -33.77 -4.51
C ASP A 105 -3.18 -34.17 -5.93
N ALA A 106 -3.21 -33.21 -6.86
CA ALA A 106 -3.54 -33.48 -8.26
C ALA A 106 -2.51 -34.36 -8.97
N VAL A 107 -1.21 -34.16 -8.70
CA VAL A 107 -0.14 -34.98 -9.27
C VAL A 107 -0.14 -36.39 -8.69
N GLU A 108 -0.37 -36.53 -7.38
CA GLU A 108 -0.43 -37.84 -6.72
C GLU A 108 -1.60 -38.69 -7.26
N THR A 109 -2.79 -38.10 -7.39
CA THR A 109 -3.97 -38.81 -7.94
C THR A 109 -3.73 -39.29 -9.38
N MET A 110 -3.11 -38.47 -10.23
CA MET A 110 -2.78 -38.84 -11.60
C MET A 110 -1.75 -39.98 -11.67
N GLN A 111 -0.70 -39.93 -10.83
CA GLN A 111 0.30 -40.99 -10.76
C GLN A 111 -0.31 -42.30 -10.28
N LYS A 112 -1.20 -42.24 -9.29
CA LYS A 112 -1.90 -43.40 -8.75
C LYS A 112 -2.80 -44.05 -9.79
N ALA A 113 -3.50 -43.26 -10.61
CA ALA A 113 -4.29 -43.76 -11.73
C ALA A 113 -3.40 -44.47 -12.77
N LYS A 114 -2.29 -43.86 -13.17
CA LYS A 114 -1.31 -44.49 -14.10
C LYS A 114 -0.71 -45.77 -13.53
N ALA A 115 -0.40 -45.80 -12.25
CA ALA A 115 0.12 -47.00 -11.57
C ALA A 115 -0.93 -48.12 -11.50
N TYR A 116 -2.22 -47.78 -11.38
CA TYR A 116 -3.31 -48.75 -11.41
C TYR A 116 -3.48 -49.33 -12.83
N GLU A 117 -3.49 -48.49 -13.86
CA GLU A 117 -3.55 -48.94 -15.26
C GLU A 117 -2.37 -49.84 -15.62
N ALA A 118 -1.15 -49.50 -15.22
CA ALA A 118 0.03 -50.32 -15.46
C ALA A 118 -0.08 -51.71 -14.81
N LYS A 119 -0.62 -51.78 -13.58
CA LYS A 119 -0.87 -53.04 -12.86
C LYS A 119 -1.99 -53.86 -13.49
N GLU A 120 -3.03 -53.21 -14.00
CA GLU A 120 -4.13 -53.86 -14.73
C GLU A 120 -3.62 -54.50 -16.03
N MET A 121 -2.76 -53.78 -16.77
CA MET A 121 -2.11 -54.27 -17.98
C MET A 121 -1.18 -55.45 -17.69
N GLU A 122 -0.43 -55.41 -16.59
CA GLU A 122 0.39 -56.55 -16.14
C GLU A 122 -0.47 -57.78 -15.77
N ARG A 123 -1.63 -57.56 -15.15
CA ARG A 123 -2.56 -58.63 -14.78
C ARG A 123 -3.18 -59.27 -16.02
N LEU A 124 -3.59 -58.47 -17.00
CA LEU A 124 -4.09 -58.97 -18.29
C LEU A 124 -3.03 -59.74 -19.08
N MET A 125 -1.75 -59.37 -18.98
CA MET A 125 -0.65 -60.14 -19.57
C MET A 125 -0.35 -61.45 -18.84
N LYS A 126 -0.65 -61.55 -17.54
CA LYS A 126 -0.55 -62.80 -16.76
C LYS A 126 -1.75 -63.72 -16.94
N GLU A 127 -2.95 -63.16 -17.13
CA GLU A 127 -4.19 -63.90 -17.39
C GLU A 127 -4.32 -64.29 -18.88
N GLY A 128 -3.60 -63.61 -19.77
CA GLY A 128 -3.41 -63.96 -21.17
C GLY A 128 -2.46 -65.13 -21.40
N ASN A 129 -2.66 -66.24 -20.70
CA ASN A 129 -2.07 -67.53 -21.07
C ASN A 129 -3.07 -68.31 -21.95
N PHE A 130 -3.29 -67.81 -23.17
CA PHE A 130 -3.83 -68.62 -24.27
C PHE A 130 -2.84 -68.57 -25.44
N ALA A 131 -1.94 -69.55 -25.42
CA ALA A 131 -1.17 -70.07 -26.56
C ALA A 131 -0.71 -69.07 -27.64
N CYS A 132 0.47 -68.46 -27.45
CA CYS A 132 1.39 -68.29 -28.57
C CYS A 132 2.27 -69.55 -28.61
N SER A 133 1.73 -70.62 -29.18
CA SER A 133 2.48 -71.83 -29.47
C SER A 133 3.52 -71.52 -30.55
N SER A 134 4.77 -71.71 -30.18
CA SER A 134 5.91 -72.14 -31.01
C SER A 134 5.88 -71.79 -32.50
N SER A 135 6.83 -70.94 -32.91
CA SER A 135 7.63 -71.21 -34.11
C SER A 135 8.95 -70.45 -34.07
N SER A 136 9.84 -70.86 -33.16
CA SER A 136 11.28 -70.62 -33.33
C SER A 136 11.87 -71.80 -34.09
N SER A 137 11.64 -71.86 -35.40
CA SER A 137 12.39 -72.74 -36.29
C SER A 137 13.68 -72.02 -36.71
N PHE A 138 14.75 -72.30 -35.98
CA PHE A 138 16.10 -72.23 -36.53
C PHE A 138 16.16 -73.16 -37.74
N LEU A 139 16.40 -72.62 -38.92
CA LEU A 139 16.80 -73.39 -40.10
C LEU A 139 18.06 -72.76 -40.69
N THR A 140 19.19 -73.30 -40.26
CA THR A 140 20.46 -73.28 -40.99
C THR A 140 20.22 -73.93 -42.34
N ILE A 141 20.35 -73.20 -43.45
CA ILE A 141 20.49 -73.79 -44.79
C ILE A 141 21.74 -73.21 -45.44
N THR A 142 22.69 -74.12 -45.59
CA THR A 142 23.90 -74.09 -46.41
C THR A 142 23.60 -73.90 -47.90
N ARG A 143 24.49 -73.17 -48.60
CA ARG A 143 24.78 -73.21 -50.06
C ARG A 143 24.65 -74.63 -50.66
N PRO A 144 24.28 -74.81 -51.96
CA PRO A 144 25.04 -74.40 -53.17
C PRO A 144 24.12 -73.95 -54.34
N LEU A 145 24.47 -73.57 -55.58
CA LEU A 145 25.64 -73.57 -56.48
C LEU A 145 25.75 -72.19 -57.13
#